data_AF-A0A7G7BVE6-F1
#
_entry.id   AF-A0A7G7BVE6-F1
#
_cell.length_a   1.000
_cell.length_b   1.000
_cell.length_c   1.000
_cell.angle_alpha   90.00
_cell.angle_beta   90.00
_cell.angle_gamma   90.00
#
_symmetry.space_group_name_H-M   'P 1'
#
loop_
_entity.id
_entity.type
_entity.pdbx_description
1 polymer ?
#
loop_
_entity_poly.entity_id
_entity_poly.type
_entity_poly.pdbx_seq_one_letter_code
_entity_poly.pdbx_strand_id
1 'polypeptide(L)'
;MESARSGPGSGPRPRYTYPEAAEILRVKERWLRENVKRLPHSKKGVTVTFSEADLDSIDAMFHHQPAVPVAPTFPPGAHPLAGLKPIGSRRRGQ
;
A
#
# COMPACT_ATOMS: atom_id res chain seq x y z
N MET A 1 5.18 -42.01 22.91
CA MET A 1 5.25 -41.23 21.65
C MET A 1 4.73 -39.84 21.98
N GLU A 2 5.66 -38.97 22.35
CA GLU A 2 5.43 -37.58 22.69
C GLU A 2 5.48 -36.77 21.38
N SER A 3 4.47 -35.97 21.10
CA SER A 3 4.50 -34.99 20.01
C SER A 3 3.80 -33.74 20.48
N ALA A 4 4.63 -32.85 21.02
CA ALA A 4 4.32 -31.49 21.36
C ALA A 4 3.70 -30.75 20.14
N ARG A 5 2.41 -30.45 20.21
CA ARG A 5 1.87 -29.29 19.51
C ARG A 5 2.11 -28.07 20.40
N SER A 6 3.36 -27.62 20.45
CA SER A 6 3.67 -26.26 20.88
C SER A 6 2.92 -25.30 19.95
N GLY A 7 1.75 -24.84 20.38
CA GLY A 7 1.20 -23.59 19.86
C GLY A 7 2.20 -22.50 20.20
N PRO A 8 2.76 -21.77 19.21
CA PRO A 8 3.77 -20.77 19.50
C PRO A 8 3.18 -19.74 20.46
N GLY A 9 3.90 -19.51 21.56
CA GLY A 9 3.47 -18.64 22.63
C GLY A 9 3.06 -17.27 22.09
N SER A 10 1.80 -16.90 22.33
CA SER A 10 1.39 -15.50 22.29
C SER A 10 2.05 -14.79 23.46
N GLY A 11 3.34 -14.48 23.32
CA GLY A 11 3.96 -13.41 24.08
C GLY A 11 3.13 -12.13 23.91
N PRO A 12 3.21 -11.17 24.84
CA PRO A 12 2.44 -9.94 24.78
C PRO A 12 2.72 -9.24 23.45
N ARG A 13 1.78 -9.32 22.51
CA ARG A 13 1.94 -8.66 21.20
C ARG A 13 2.03 -7.16 21.43
N PRO A 14 3.09 -6.50 20.95
CA PRO A 14 3.24 -5.06 21.08
C PRO A 14 2.02 -4.38 20.44
N ARG A 15 1.48 -3.41 21.16
CA ARG A 15 0.33 -2.61 20.73
C ARG A 15 0.87 -1.23 20.42
N TYR A 16 0.79 -0.85 19.15
CA TYR A 16 1.30 0.41 18.66
C TYR A 16 0.24 1.49 18.79
N THR A 17 0.65 2.65 19.28
CA THR A 17 -0.17 3.85 19.27
C THR A 17 -0.09 4.56 17.90
N TYR A 18 -0.86 5.64 17.71
CA TYR A 18 -0.84 6.42 16.46
C TYR A 18 0.57 6.83 15.97
N PRO A 19 1.46 7.41 16.80
CA PRO A 19 2.79 7.81 16.33
C PRO A 19 3.63 6.58 15.93
N GLU A 20 3.62 5.51 16.73
CA GLU A 20 4.38 4.29 16.43
C GLU A 20 3.89 3.60 15.16
N ALA A 21 2.57 3.48 14.98
CA ALA A 21 1.98 2.91 13.78
C ALA A 21 2.30 3.75 12.53
N ALA A 22 2.30 5.08 12.67
CA ALA A 22 2.66 6.00 11.60
C ALA A 22 4.13 5.84 11.18
N GLU A 23 5.05 5.63 12.13
CA GLU A 23 6.47 5.37 11.83
C GLU A 23 6.68 4.03 11.11
N ILE A 24 5.98 2.98 11.55
CA ILE A 24 6.10 1.64 10.96
C ILE A 24 5.56 1.62 9.52
N LEU A 25 4.36 2.17 9.31
CA LEU A 25 3.74 2.27 7.98
C LEU A 25 4.34 3.41 7.12
N ARG A 26 5.23 4.23 7.68
CA ARG A 26 5.77 5.47 7.08
C ARG A 26 4.68 6.40 6.52
N VAL A 27 3.56 6.50 7.22
CA VAL A 27 2.43 7.38 6.87
C VAL A 27 2.32 8.56 7.82
N LYS A 28 1.54 9.57 7.46
CA LYS A 28 1.27 10.70 8.35
C LYS A 28 0.32 10.28 9.48
N GLU A 29 0.61 10.65 10.73
CA GLU A 29 -0.28 10.39 11.88
C GLU A 29 -1.71 10.88 11.61
N ARG A 30 -1.84 12.07 11.02
CA ARG A 30 -3.13 12.65 10.63
C ARG A 30 -3.93 11.73 9.72
N TRP A 31 -3.28 11.13 8.72
CA TRP A 31 -3.93 10.19 7.81
C TRP A 31 -4.44 8.96 8.58
N LEU A 32 -3.66 8.45 9.53
CA LEU A 32 -4.04 7.32 10.36
C LEU A 32 -5.27 7.65 11.23
N ARG A 33 -5.31 8.85 11.81
CA ARG A 33 -6.46 9.35 12.61
C ARG A 33 -7.72 9.59 11.78
N GLU A 34 -7.57 10.11 10.56
CA GLU A 34 -8.69 10.33 9.64
C GLU A 34 -9.24 9.00 9.09
N ASN A 35 -8.37 8.01 8.86
CA ASN A 35 -8.73 6.71 8.29
C ASN A 35 -9.02 5.63 9.33
N VAL A 36 -8.80 5.87 10.64
CA VAL A 36 -8.98 4.86 11.70
C VAL A 36 -10.33 4.16 11.66
N LYS A 37 -11.41 4.84 11.25
CA LYS A 37 -12.76 4.26 11.11
C LYS A 37 -12.85 3.17 10.03
N ARG A 38 -11.94 3.18 9.05
CA ARG A 38 -11.91 2.28 7.89
C ARG A 38 -10.82 1.22 8.01
N LEU A 39 -9.86 1.40 8.92
CA LEU A 39 -8.74 0.49 9.12
C LEU A 39 -9.06 -0.53 10.23
N PRO A 40 -8.47 -1.73 10.19
CA PRO A 40 -8.44 -2.65 11.32
C PRO A 40 -7.81 -1.95 12.53
N HIS A 41 -8.56 -1.84 13.63
CA HIS A 41 -8.05 -1.22 14.84
C HIS A 41 -8.65 -1.85 16.09
N SER A 42 -7.86 -1.89 17.16
CA SER A 42 -8.32 -2.28 18.48
C SER A 42 -8.58 -1.03 19.32
N LYS A 43 -9.85 -0.70 19.56
CA LYS A 43 -10.24 0.37 20.47
C LYS A 43 -10.31 -0.17 21.90
N LYS A 44 -9.42 0.30 22.78
CA LYS A 44 -9.46 0.02 24.22
C LYS A 44 -9.84 1.29 24.97
N GLY A 45 -11.13 1.44 25.23
CA GLY A 45 -11.68 2.64 25.88
C GLY A 45 -11.56 3.87 24.97
N VAL A 46 -10.80 4.86 25.40
CA VAL A 46 -10.52 6.10 24.64
C VAL A 46 -9.35 5.92 23.66
N THR A 47 -8.42 5.01 23.97
CA THR A 47 -7.19 4.84 23.20
C THR A 47 -7.40 3.83 22.08
N VAL A 48 -7.00 4.21 20.87
CA VAL A 48 -6.91 3.29 19.73
C VAL A 48 -5.49 2.77 19.64
N THR A 49 -5.37 1.44 19.51
CA THR A 49 -4.10 0.74 19.35
C THR A 49 -4.15 -0.17 18.13
N PHE A 50 -3.01 -0.34 17.47
CA PHE A 50 -2.81 -1.20 16.32
C PHE A 50 -1.93 -2.37 16.73
N SER A 51 -2.31 -3.58 16.33
CA SER A 51 -1.48 -4.77 16.47
C SER A 51 -0.64 -4.94 15.20
N GLU A 52 0.44 -5.74 15.25
CA GLU A 52 1.20 -6.08 14.03
C GLU A 52 0.32 -6.64 12.90
N ALA A 53 -0.66 -7.48 13.23
CA ALA A 53 -1.60 -8.02 12.25
C ALA A 53 -2.53 -6.95 11.62
N ASP A 54 -2.85 -5.90 12.40
CA ASP A 54 -3.62 -4.76 11.89
C ASP A 54 -2.75 -3.96 10.91
N LEU A 55 -1.48 -3.72 11.26
CA LEU A 55 -0.53 -3.01 10.39
C LEU A 55 -0.27 -3.75 9.08
N ASP A 56 -0.08 -5.07 9.13
CA ASP A 56 0.09 -5.93 7.95
C ASP A 56 -1.14 -5.88 7.04
N SER A 57 -2.34 -5.94 7.62
CA SER A 57 -3.59 -5.80 6.86
C SER A 57 -3.73 -4.42 6.23
N ILE A 58 -3.32 -3.35 6.94
CA ILE A 58 -3.31 -1.99 6.40
C ILE A 58 -2.32 -1.88 5.24
N ASP A 59 -1.11 -2.39 5.40
CA ASP A 59 -0.11 -2.40 4.32
C ASP A 59 -0.69 -3.13 3.10
N ALA A 60 -1.18 -4.35 3.27
CA ALA A 60 -1.76 -5.15 2.19
C ALA A 60 -2.94 -4.46 1.48
N MET A 61 -3.80 -3.72 2.20
CA MET A 61 -4.92 -2.98 1.60
C MET A 61 -4.47 -1.81 0.72
N PHE A 62 -3.38 -1.14 1.09
CA PHE A 62 -2.86 0.04 0.37
C PHE A 62 -1.61 -0.28 -0.46
N HIS A 63 -1.16 -1.54 -0.47
CA HIS A 63 -0.03 -2.02 -1.23
C HIS A 63 -0.38 -2.01 -2.72
N HIS A 64 -0.01 -0.91 -3.38
CA HIS A 64 -0.06 -0.82 -4.83
C HIS A 64 1.24 -1.36 -5.41
N GLN A 65 1.23 -2.64 -5.79
CA GLN A 65 2.30 -3.15 -6.63
C GLN A 65 2.16 -2.51 -8.02
N PRO A 66 3.14 -1.73 -8.50
CA PRO A 66 3.12 -1.30 -9.89
C PRO A 66 3.18 -2.57 -10.72
N ALA A 67 2.07 -2.88 -11.40
CA ALA A 67 2.06 -3.88 -12.44
C ALA A 67 3.10 -3.40 -13.45
N VAL A 68 4.29 -4.01 -13.41
CA VAL A 68 5.29 -3.82 -14.46
C VAL A 68 4.52 -3.99 -15.76
N PRO A 69 4.40 -2.95 -16.60
CA PRO A 69 3.80 -3.15 -17.89
C PRO A 69 4.71 -4.17 -18.56
N VAL A 70 4.17 -5.36 -18.80
CA VAL A 70 4.82 -6.36 -19.63
C VAL A 70 5.17 -5.59 -20.89
N ALA A 71 6.48 -5.32 -21.10
CA ALA A 71 6.91 -4.51 -22.21
C ALA A 71 6.29 -5.16 -23.45
N PRO A 72 5.50 -4.42 -24.26
CA PRO A 72 4.97 -5.00 -25.47
C PRO A 72 6.17 -5.53 -26.25
N THR A 73 6.16 -6.81 -26.61
CA THR A 73 7.16 -7.35 -27.51
C THR A 73 6.93 -6.69 -28.86
N PHE A 74 7.52 -5.51 -29.05
CA PHE A 74 7.50 -4.83 -30.33
C PHE A 74 8.42 -5.62 -31.27
N PRO A 75 7.98 -5.91 -32.51
CA PRO A 75 8.85 -6.53 -33.49
C PRO A 75 10.09 -5.64 -33.70
N PRO A 76 11.30 -6.20 -33.84
CA PRO A 76 12.50 -5.43 -34.09
C PRO A 76 12.32 -4.59 -35.37
N GLY A 77 12.23 -3.27 -35.21
CA GLY A 77 12.01 -2.32 -36.31
C GLY A 77 10.79 -1.40 -36.17
N ALA A 78 9.87 -1.67 -35.25
CA ALA A 78 8.72 -0.79 -35.00
C ALA A 78 9.00 0.17 -33.84
N HIS A 79 9.19 1.47 -34.15
CA HIS A 79 9.35 2.49 -33.11
C HIS A 79 8.02 2.77 -32.38
N PRO A 80 8.01 2.86 -31.03
CA PRO A 80 6.79 2.99 -30.22
C PRO A 80 6.02 4.31 -30.44
N LEU A 81 6.59 5.24 -31.21
CA LEU A 81 5.99 6.54 -31.52
C LEU A 81 5.58 6.67 -33.00
N ALA A 82 5.70 5.59 -33.79
CA ALA A 82 5.40 5.60 -35.22
C ALA A 82 3.92 5.91 -35.54
N GLY A 83 3.01 5.69 -34.58
CA GLY A 83 1.59 6.00 -34.70
C GLY A 83 1.20 7.42 -34.26
N LEU A 84 2.12 8.22 -33.71
CA LEU A 84 1.79 9.56 -33.26
C LEU A 84 1.80 10.54 -34.45
N LYS A 85 0.60 10.86 -34.95
CA LYS A 85 0.43 11.86 -36.00
C LYS A 85 0.59 13.26 -35.42
N PRO A 86 1.56 14.07 -35.87
CA PRO A 86 1.71 15.43 -35.38
C PRO A 86 0.46 16.24 -35.70
N ILE A 87 -0.06 16.97 -34.71
CA ILE A 87 -1.13 17.95 -34.91
C ILE A 87 -0.61 19.00 -35.90
N GLY A 88 -1.24 19.05 -37.08
CA GLY A 88 -0.84 19.93 -38.17
C GLY A 88 -0.77 21.38 -37.71
N SER A 89 0.30 22.06 -38.11
CA SER A 89 0.55 23.47 -37.80
C SER A 89 -0.65 24.32 -38.24
N ARG A 90 -1.37 24.90 -37.28
CA ARG A 90 -2.56 25.71 -37.52
C ARG A 90 -2.10 26.99 -38.23
N ARG A 91 -2.23 27.05 -39.56
CA ARG A 91 -1.97 28.29 -40.33
C ARG A 91 -2.93 29.36 -39.80
N ARG A 92 -2.39 30.38 -39.12
CA ARG A 92 -3.13 31.62 -38.82
C ARG A 92 -3.56 32.21 -40.16
N GLY A 93 -4.86 32.20 -40.42
CA GLY A 93 -5.48 32.98 -41.49
C GLY A 93 -5.44 34.46 -41.13
N GLN A 94 -5.27 35.26 -42.18
CA GLN A 94 -5.21 36.72 -42.20
C GLN A 94 -6.44 37.40 -41.60
#